data_AF-A0A2S5QWW5-F1
#
_entry.id   AF-A0A2S5QWW5-F1
#
_cell.length_a   1.000
_cell.length_b   1.000
_cell.length_c   1.000
_cell.angle_alpha   90.00
_cell.angle_beta   90.00
_cell.angle_gamma   90.00
#
_symmetry.space_group_name_H-M   'P 1'
#
loop_
_entity.id
_entity.type
_entity.pdbx_description
1 polymer ?
#
loop_
_entity_poly.entity_id
_entity_poly.type
_entity_poly.pdbx_seq_one_letter_code
_entity_poly.pdbx_strand_id
1 'polypeptide(L)'
;MPATKRFCHHKINDQKISLSIAKYAKGFSLIELMAVVLVLAILSTIALTAFDGVDDEAALELTKTEMTELAKAVRRFKQDTGHYPDEANLIDEEKKLALLHYCQDGDATKVSGTDISYDINCKDWDKNAGLGWRGPYIESDGYVEVSGTLVEDNSYQDGWKRDYLLADVGTDDIRIWSAGPDGGFGTGHPVGDECKPSAATNPEGKDDLILCLKR
;
A
#
# COMPACT_ATOMS: atom_id res chain seq x y z
N MET A 1 -52.70 -90.29 -8.59
CA MET A 1 -52.10 -90.18 -9.94
C MET A 1 -51.31 -88.88 -10.02
N PRO A 2 -50.13 -88.86 -10.66
CA PRO A 2 -49.07 -87.88 -10.44
C PRO A 2 -49.17 -86.68 -11.40
N ALA A 3 -48.54 -85.57 -11.04
CA ALA A 3 -48.08 -84.58 -12.02
C ALA A 3 -46.67 -84.13 -11.62
N THR A 4 -45.67 -84.73 -12.27
CA THR A 4 -44.26 -84.37 -12.17
C THR A 4 -44.00 -83.13 -13.04
N LYS A 5 -43.63 -82.01 -12.43
CA LYS A 5 -43.07 -80.86 -13.17
C LYS A 5 -41.55 -81.03 -13.28
N ARG A 6 -41.09 -81.23 -14.52
CA ARG A 6 -39.67 -81.26 -14.92
C ARG A 6 -39.09 -79.85 -14.79
N PHE A 7 -37.96 -79.73 -14.09
CA PHE A 7 -37.09 -78.56 -14.14
C PHE A 7 -36.29 -78.60 -15.44
N CYS A 8 -36.36 -77.54 -16.24
CA CYS A 8 -35.39 -77.26 -17.29
C CYS A 8 -34.40 -76.21 -16.75
N HIS A 9 -33.15 -76.62 -16.53
CA HIS A 9 -32.04 -75.70 -16.33
C HIS A 9 -31.71 -75.04 -17.67
N HIS A 10 -32.22 -73.84 -17.91
CA HIS A 10 -31.78 -73.00 -19.00
C HIS A 10 -30.42 -72.39 -18.59
N LYS A 11 -29.33 -72.90 -19.19
CA LYS A 11 -28.03 -72.22 -19.11
C LYS A 11 -28.18 -70.89 -19.85
N ILE A 12 -28.24 -69.79 -19.09
CA ILE A 12 -28.05 -68.45 -19.65
C ILE A 12 -26.58 -68.41 -20.07
N ASN A 13 -26.36 -68.41 -21.38
CA ASN A 13 -25.04 -68.26 -21.97
C ASN A 13 -24.66 -66.78 -21.82
N ASP A 14 -23.76 -66.49 -20.88
CA ASP A 14 -23.16 -65.17 -20.69
C ASP A 14 -22.36 -64.79 -21.95
N GLN A 15 -23.02 -64.23 -22.96
CA GLN A 15 -22.32 -63.52 -24.03
C GLN A 15 -21.74 -62.24 -23.45
N LYS A 16 -20.51 -62.35 -22.95
CA LYS A 16 -19.60 -61.23 -22.80
C LYS A 16 -19.39 -60.61 -24.19
N ILE A 17 -20.16 -59.57 -24.51
CA ILE A 17 -19.84 -58.65 -25.58
C ILE A 17 -18.58 -57.92 -25.12
N SER A 18 -17.41 -58.50 -25.40
CA SER A 18 -16.13 -57.81 -25.28
C SER A 18 -16.04 -56.80 -26.41
N LEU A 19 -16.65 -55.63 -26.22
CA LEU A 19 -16.28 -54.43 -26.97
C LEU A 19 -14.84 -54.12 -26.59
N SER A 20 -13.90 -54.65 -27.37
CA SER A 20 -12.51 -54.22 -27.35
C SER A 20 -12.49 -52.78 -27.87
N ILE A 21 -12.64 -51.83 -26.96
CA ILE A 21 -12.18 -50.46 -27.20
C ILE A 21 -10.67 -50.60 -27.39
N ALA A 22 -10.23 -50.64 -28.64
CA ALA A 22 -8.83 -50.49 -28.97
C ALA A 22 -8.41 -49.13 -28.42
N LYS A 23 -7.76 -49.12 -27.24
CA LYS A 23 -7.11 -47.94 -26.70
C LYS A 23 -5.96 -47.61 -27.66
N TYR A 24 -6.23 -46.78 -28.66
CA TYR A 24 -5.22 -45.98 -29.32
C TYR A 24 -4.75 -44.93 -28.31
N ALA A 25 -3.99 -45.37 -27.31
CA ALA A 25 -3.15 -44.46 -26.54
C ALA A 25 -1.98 -44.10 -27.47
N LYS A 26 -2.21 -43.15 -28.38
CA LYS A 26 -1.13 -42.46 -29.07
C LYS A 26 -0.41 -41.66 -27.99
N GLY A 27 0.69 -42.20 -27.48
CA GLY A 27 1.59 -41.46 -26.60
C GLY A 27 2.10 -40.23 -27.34
N PHE A 28 2.31 -39.15 -26.59
CA PHE A 28 2.97 -37.95 -27.11
C PHE A 28 4.29 -38.34 -27.76
N SER A 29 4.52 -37.83 -28.97
CA SER A 29 5.79 -38.03 -29.65
C SER A 29 6.88 -37.17 -28.99
N LEU A 30 8.13 -37.65 -28.99
CA LEU A 30 9.26 -36.89 -28.44
C LEU A 30 9.40 -35.52 -29.13
N ILE A 31 9.14 -35.45 -30.43
CA ILE A 31 9.19 -34.19 -31.20
C ILE A 31 8.13 -33.19 -30.76
N GLU A 32 6.98 -33.69 -30.30
CA GLU A 32 5.83 -32.86 -29.90
C GLU A 32 6.12 -32.22 -28.54
N LEU A 33 6.72 -32.97 -27.63
CA LEU A 33 7.22 -32.43 -26.36
C LEU A 33 8.35 -31.42 -26.58
N MET A 34 9.26 -31.66 -27.54
CA MET A 34 10.31 -30.70 -27.89
C MET A 34 9.75 -29.39 -28.47
N ALA A 35 8.74 -29.47 -29.34
CA ALA A 35 8.08 -28.29 -29.89
C ALA A 35 7.39 -27.47 -28.79
N VAL A 36 6.74 -28.12 -27.82
CA VAL A 36 6.07 -27.45 -26.71
C VAL A 36 7.06 -26.71 -25.80
N VAL A 37 8.15 -27.36 -25.38
CA VAL A 37 9.15 -26.67 -24.52
C VAL A 37 9.85 -25.53 -25.25
N LEU A 38 10.02 -25.63 -26.57
CA LEU A 38 10.55 -24.54 -27.39
C LEU A 38 9.59 -23.34 -27.42
N VAL A 39 8.29 -23.58 -27.62
CA VAL A 39 7.28 -22.52 -27.59
C VAL A 39 7.18 -21.90 -26.19
N LEU A 40 7.22 -22.71 -25.12
CA LEU A 40 7.22 -22.21 -23.74
C LEU A 40 8.47 -21.39 -23.42
N ALA A 41 9.65 -21.78 -23.93
CA ALA A 41 10.88 -21.00 -23.75
C ALA A 41 10.76 -19.61 -24.39
N ILE A 42 10.16 -19.50 -25.58
CA ILE A 42 9.95 -18.22 -26.27
C ILE A 42 8.88 -17.38 -25.56
N LEU A 43 7.77 -17.99 -25.11
CA LEU A 43 6.73 -17.24 -24.41
C LEU A 43 7.19 -16.76 -23.03
N SER A 44 8.02 -17.56 -22.33
CA SER A 44 8.55 -17.21 -21.02
C SER A 44 9.42 -15.96 -21.05
N THR A 45 10.15 -15.68 -22.14
CA THR A 45 10.97 -14.45 -22.23
C THR A 45 10.11 -13.21 -22.40
N ILE A 46 9.06 -13.27 -23.22
CA ILE A 46 8.14 -12.15 -23.47
C ILE A 46 7.29 -11.85 -22.23
N ALA A 47 6.88 -12.89 -21.51
CA ALA A 47 6.06 -12.76 -20.32
C ALA A 47 6.72 -11.91 -19.23
N LEU A 48 8.04 -11.97 -19.07
CA LEU A 48 8.77 -11.18 -18.07
C LEU A 48 8.79 -9.68 -18.42
N THR A 49 8.99 -9.34 -19.69
CA THR A 49 9.07 -7.95 -20.13
C THR A 49 7.72 -7.23 -20.20
N ALA A 50 6.62 -7.97 -20.15
CA ALA A 50 5.27 -7.40 -20.24
C ALA A 50 4.79 -6.73 -18.94
N PHE A 51 5.46 -7.00 -17.81
CA PHE A 51 5.10 -6.44 -16.50
C PHE A 51 6.04 -5.30 -16.04
N ASP A 52 7.11 -5.05 -16.79
CA ASP A 52 8.10 -4.03 -16.43
C ASP A 52 7.48 -2.62 -16.57
N GLY A 53 7.38 -1.87 -15.47
CA GLY A 53 6.85 -0.50 -15.41
C GLY A 53 5.35 -0.34 -15.14
N VAL A 54 4.56 -1.43 -15.10
CA VAL A 54 3.14 -1.34 -14.66
C VAL A 54 3.04 -0.96 -13.17
N ASP A 55 4.00 -1.43 -12.38
CA ASP A 55 4.06 -1.17 -10.95
C ASP A 55 4.35 0.31 -10.65
N ASP A 56 5.19 0.98 -11.44
CA ASP A 56 5.54 2.39 -11.23
C ASP A 56 4.40 3.35 -11.55
N GLU A 57 3.66 3.11 -12.64
CA GLU A 57 2.49 3.94 -12.96
C GLU A 57 1.37 3.76 -11.93
N ALA A 58 1.17 2.51 -11.47
CA ALA A 58 0.21 2.23 -10.40
C ALA A 58 0.63 2.89 -9.08
N ALA A 59 1.92 2.81 -8.73
CA ALA A 59 2.49 3.47 -7.55
C ALA A 59 2.34 5.00 -7.63
N LEU A 60 2.56 5.59 -8.82
CA LEU A 60 2.41 7.03 -9.04
C LEU A 60 0.97 7.50 -8.84
N GLU A 61 -0.01 6.80 -9.42
CA GLU A 61 -1.43 7.15 -9.29
C GLU A 61 -1.95 6.93 -7.86
N LEU A 62 -1.48 5.87 -7.18
CA LEU A 62 -1.74 5.64 -5.76
C LEU A 62 -1.20 6.81 -4.93
N THR A 63 0.06 7.17 -5.12
CA THR A 63 0.74 8.26 -4.41
C THR A 63 -0.01 9.58 -4.57
N LYS A 64 -0.40 9.94 -5.80
CA LYS A 64 -1.18 11.17 -6.04
C LYS A 64 -2.51 11.15 -5.28
N THR A 65 -3.19 10.01 -5.25
CA THR A 65 -4.47 9.86 -4.55
C THR A 65 -4.28 10.04 -3.05
N GLU A 66 -3.34 9.31 -2.44
CA GLU A 66 -2.99 9.39 -1.02
C GLU A 66 -2.55 10.80 -0.61
N MET A 67 -1.71 11.47 -1.39
CA MET A 67 -1.30 12.86 -1.13
C MET A 67 -2.52 13.80 -1.07
N THR A 68 -3.52 13.61 -1.94
CA THR A 68 -4.75 14.43 -1.87
C THR A 68 -5.60 14.11 -0.65
N GLU A 69 -5.56 12.89 -0.13
CA GLU A 69 -6.24 12.50 1.10
C GLU A 69 -5.53 13.06 2.33
N LEU A 70 -4.21 12.92 2.39
CA LEU A 70 -3.35 13.57 3.39
C LEU A 70 -3.59 15.09 3.40
N ALA A 71 -3.65 15.74 2.25
CA ALA A 71 -3.96 17.17 2.15
C ALA A 71 -5.31 17.54 2.75
N LYS A 72 -6.35 16.72 2.54
CA LYS A 72 -7.67 16.94 3.15
C LYS A 72 -7.60 16.76 4.66
N ALA A 73 -6.91 15.72 5.14
CA ALA A 73 -6.73 15.43 6.55
C ALA A 73 -5.97 16.56 7.26
N VAL A 74 -4.87 17.04 6.68
CA VAL A 74 -4.07 18.16 7.18
C VAL A 74 -4.89 19.45 7.24
N ARG A 75 -5.68 19.77 6.21
CA ARG A 75 -6.56 20.95 6.23
C ARG A 75 -7.63 20.84 7.31
N ARG A 76 -8.19 19.65 7.51
CA ARG A 76 -9.20 19.41 8.54
C ARG A 76 -8.61 19.52 9.94
N PHE A 77 -7.42 18.97 10.15
CA PHE A 77 -6.64 19.17 11.37
C PHE A 77 -6.52 20.66 11.67
N LYS A 78 -6.03 21.45 10.71
CA LYS A 78 -5.87 22.90 10.90
C LYS A 78 -7.18 23.66 11.15
N GLN A 79 -8.29 23.23 10.54
CA GLN A 79 -9.62 23.81 10.82
C GLN A 79 -10.05 23.57 12.26
N ASP A 80 -9.69 22.41 12.81
CA ASP A 80 -10.11 21.98 14.13
C ASP A 80 -9.15 22.48 15.23
N THR A 81 -7.84 22.50 14.98
CA THR A 81 -6.81 22.87 15.96
C THR A 81 -6.33 24.32 15.83
N GLY A 82 -6.53 24.94 14.67
CA GLY A 82 -6.12 26.31 14.37
C GLY A 82 -4.71 26.44 13.79
N HIS A 83 -3.92 25.36 13.75
CA HIS A 83 -2.55 25.33 13.24
C HIS A 83 -2.29 24.04 12.46
N TYR A 84 -1.22 23.99 11.68
CA TYR A 84 -0.87 22.78 10.95
C TYR A 84 -0.02 21.80 11.80
N PRO A 85 0.07 20.51 11.39
CA PRO A 85 0.87 19.51 12.12
C PRO A 85 2.39 19.76 12.06
N ASP A 86 2.89 20.56 11.12
CA ASP A 86 4.30 20.93 11.00
C ASP A 86 4.79 21.87 12.10
N GLU A 87 3.89 22.71 12.64
CA GLU A 87 4.18 23.61 13.75
C GLU A 87 4.41 22.82 15.07
N ALA A 88 4.12 21.52 15.07
CA ALA A 88 4.50 20.61 16.14
C ALA A 88 6.02 20.54 16.30
N ASN A 89 6.52 20.82 17.51
CA ASN A 89 7.93 20.64 17.85
C ASN A 89 8.22 19.15 18.10
N LEU A 90 8.19 18.35 17.03
CA LEU A 90 8.52 16.94 17.09
C LEU A 90 10.05 16.75 17.02
N ILE A 91 10.58 15.84 17.85
CA ILE A 91 12.01 15.45 17.80
C ILE A 91 12.33 14.72 16.48
N ASP A 92 11.33 14.03 15.92
CA ASP A 92 11.37 13.35 14.64
C ASP A 92 10.42 14.06 13.65
N GLU A 93 10.97 14.91 12.79
CA GLU A 93 10.24 15.61 11.70
C GLU A 93 9.45 14.64 10.81
N GLU A 94 9.94 13.41 10.67
CA GLU A 94 9.37 12.31 9.88
C GLU A 94 8.01 11.81 10.43
N LYS A 95 7.63 12.19 11.66
CA LYS A 95 6.39 11.72 12.32
C LYS A 95 5.29 12.78 12.40
N LYS A 96 5.43 13.92 11.72
CA LYS A 96 4.44 15.01 11.75
C LYS A 96 3.07 14.60 11.18
N LEU A 97 3.03 13.70 10.20
CA LEU A 97 1.77 13.18 9.66
C LEU A 97 1.04 12.23 10.63
N ALA A 98 1.75 11.65 11.59
CA ALA A 98 1.17 10.73 12.56
C ALA A 98 0.12 11.43 13.47
N LEU A 99 0.22 12.75 13.59
CA LEU A 99 -0.69 13.63 14.33
C LEU A 99 -2.09 13.71 13.70
N LEU A 100 -2.20 13.29 12.44
CA LEU A 100 -3.47 13.15 11.76
C LEU A 100 -4.24 11.93 12.27
N HIS A 101 -3.57 10.95 12.88
CA HIS A 101 -4.21 9.73 13.38
C HIS A 101 -4.42 9.76 14.89
N TYR A 102 -3.36 10.09 15.63
CA TYR A 102 -3.42 10.13 17.08
C TYR A 102 -3.25 11.56 17.59
N CYS A 103 -3.88 11.82 18.73
CA CYS A 103 -3.61 13.01 19.51
C CYS A 103 -2.58 12.68 20.59
N GLN A 104 -1.48 13.44 20.67
CA GLN A 104 -0.48 13.29 21.73
C GLN A 104 -0.67 14.38 22.81
N ASP A 105 -0.78 13.94 24.06
CA ASP A 105 -0.81 14.77 25.26
C ASP A 105 0.64 14.97 25.74
N GLY A 106 1.06 16.21 25.97
CA GLY A 106 2.42 16.57 26.39
C GLY A 106 2.82 16.11 27.79
N ASP A 107 1.93 15.44 28.53
CA ASP A 107 2.23 14.81 29.82
C ASP A 107 2.91 13.44 29.63
N ALA A 108 4.25 13.45 29.62
CA ALA A 108 5.12 12.27 29.52
C ALA A 108 4.86 11.18 30.57
N THR A 109 4.10 11.45 31.65
CA THR A 109 3.71 10.42 32.64
C THR A 109 2.57 9.51 32.17
N LYS A 110 1.93 9.83 31.04
CA LYS A 110 0.86 9.05 30.41
C LYS A 110 1.24 8.46 29.05
N VAL A 111 2.46 8.71 28.58
CA VAL A 111 3.00 8.21 27.31
C VAL A 111 4.00 7.10 27.64
N SER A 112 3.63 5.86 27.34
CA SER A 112 4.58 4.74 27.39
C SER A 112 5.46 4.79 26.15
N GLY A 113 6.63 5.43 26.26
CA GLY A 113 7.71 5.31 25.27
C GLY A 113 8.06 6.61 24.53
N THR A 114 9.19 7.17 24.94
CA THR A 114 10.07 8.14 24.23
C THR A 114 9.40 9.32 23.51
N ASP A 115 9.05 10.31 24.34
CA ASP A 115 9.09 11.77 24.16
C ASP A 115 8.76 12.39 22.79
N ILE A 116 7.56 13.00 22.68
CA ILE A 116 7.29 14.18 21.85
C ILE A 116 6.13 15.00 22.44
N SER A 117 6.24 16.35 22.50
CA SER A 117 5.32 17.23 23.26
C SER A 117 5.06 18.59 22.60
N TYR A 118 3.79 18.85 22.27
CA TYR A 118 3.16 20.14 21.98
C TYR A 118 1.66 19.97 22.24
N ASP A 119 1.01 20.98 22.83
CA ASP A 119 -0.38 20.92 23.26
C ASP A 119 -1.33 21.23 22.08
N ILE A 120 -1.84 20.20 21.41
CA ILE A 120 -2.88 20.34 20.35
C ILE A 120 -4.28 20.56 20.98
N ASN A 121 -4.37 20.92 22.26
CA ASN A 121 -5.62 20.87 23.01
C ASN A 121 -6.31 19.50 22.87
N CYS A 122 -5.52 18.41 22.86
CA CYS A 122 -6.03 17.03 22.74
C CYS A 122 -7.07 16.68 23.79
N LYS A 123 -6.98 17.32 24.96
CA LYS A 123 -7.85 17.10 26.11
C LYS A 123 -8.73 18.29 26.45
N ASP A 124 -8.25 19.49 26.17
CA ASP A 124 -8.89 20.75 26.57
C ASP A 124 -9.53 21.43 25.36
N TRP A 125 -10.75 21.01 25.04
CA TRP A 125 -11.59 21.72 24.08
C TRP A 125 -11.73 23.19 24.47
N ASP A 126 -11.21 24.10 23.65
CA ASP A 126 -11.42 25.53 23.87
C ASP A 126 -12.87 25.86 23.48
N LYS A 127 -13.75 25.94 24.47
CA LYS A 127 -15.16 26.28 24.28
C LYS A 127 -15.36 27.67 23.67
N ASN A 128 -14.42 28.59 23.87
CA ASN A 128 -14.53 29.96 23.39
C ASN A 128 -14.08 30.06 21.93
N ALA A 129 -12.98 29.39 21.56
CA ALA A 129 -12.49 29.36 20.19
C ALA A 129 -13.19 28.30 19.31
N GLY A 130 -13.82 27.29 19.92
CA GLY A 130 -14.37 26.14 19.20
C GLY A 130 -13.29 25.26 18.57
N LEU A 131 -12.07 25.31 19.11
CA LEU A 131 -10.88 24.62 18.63
C LEU A 131 -10.53 23.44 19.55
N GLY A 132 -10.05 22.37 18.94
CA GLY A 132 -9.59 21.15 19.59
C GLY A 132 -9.56 19.99 18.61
N TRP A 133 -8.76 18.98 18.92
CA TRP A 133 -8.67 17.79 18.09
C TRP A 133 -10.00 17.01 18.06
N ARG A 134 -10.52 16.72 16.86
CA ARG A 134 -11.83 16.07 16.68
C ARG A 134 -11.78 14.62 16.22
N GLY A 135 -10.60 14.03 16.09
CA GLY A 135 -10.47 12.62 15.77
C GLY A 135 -9.32 12.32 14.83
N PRO A 136 -9.06 11.03 14.58
CA PRO A 136 -8.23 10.66 13.45
C PRO A 136 -8.83 11.27 12.19
N TYR A 137 -8.07 12.13 11.54
CA TYR A 137 -8.36 12.74 10.25
C TYR A 137 -8.03 11.80 9.09
N ILE A 138 -7.35 10.68 9.37
CA ILE A 138 -6.95 9.63 8.45
C ILE A 138 -6.87 8.28 9.19
N GLU A 139 -7.08 7.18 8.47
CA GLU A 139 -6.96 5.82 8.97
C GLU A 139 -5.50 5.36 8.97
N SER A 140 -5.11 4.50 9.92
CA SER A 140 -3.78 3.89 9.96
C SER A 140 -3.77 2.63 9.07
N ASP A 141 -2.61 2.34 8.48
CA ASP A 141 -2.39 1.17 7.63
C ASP A 141 -2.31 -0.16 8.43
N GLY A 142 -2.45 -0.11 9.77
CA GLY A 142 -2.61 -1.27 10.64
C GLY A 142 -1.56 -1.35 11.73
N TYR A 143 -0.99 -2.54 11.96
CA TYR A 143 0.04 -2.78 12.96
C TYR A 143 1.29 -3.37 12.33
N VAL A 144 2.46 -2.83 12.68
CA VAL A 144 3.78 -3.37 12.36
C VAL A 144 4.38 -4.07 13.59
N GLU A 145 4.99 -5.23 13.40
CA GLU A 145 5.67 -5.93 14.49
C GLU A 145 7.09 -5.34 14.69
N VAL A 146 7.30 -4.68 15.82
CA VAL A 146 8.60 -4.17 16.25
C VAL A 146 9.04 -4.96 17.47
N SER A 147 10.08 -5.79 17.32
CA SER A 147 10.65 -6.58 18.41
C SER A 147 9.63 -7.45 19.18
N GLY A 148 8.70 -8.12 18.48
CA GLY A 148 7.68 -8.96 19.10
C GLY A 148 6.48 -8.22 19.67
N THR A 149 6.39 -6.89 19.47
CA THR A 149 5.26 -6.06 19.86
C THR A 149 4.57 -5.51 18.62
N LEU A 150 3.25 -5.67 18.53
CA LEU A 150 2.45 -5.01 17.49
C LEU A 150 2.31 -3.53 17.87
N VAL A 151 2.86 -2.66 17.04
CA VAL A 151 2.79 -1.19 17.15
C VAL A 151 1.95 -0.69 16.00
N GLU A 152 1.04 0.27 16.23
CA GLU A 152 0.29 0.89 15.12
C GLU A 152 1.25 1.51 14.12
N ASP A 153 1.10 1.12 12.85
CA ASP A 153 1.85 1.70 11.77
C ASP A 153 1.31 3.10 11.52
N ASN A 154 2.10 4.09 11.93
CA ASN A 154 1.81 5.51 11.77
C ASN A 154 2.69 6.14 10.69
N SER A 155 3.42 5.31 9.93
CA SER A 155 4.09 5.76 8.72
C SER A 155 3.08 5.75 7.58
N TYR A 156 2.82 6.93 7.01
CA TYR A 156 2.08 7.00 5.76
C TYR A 156 3.07 6.82 4.65
N GLN A 157 2.91 5.76 3.87
CA GLN A 157 3.84 5.38 2.82
C GLN A 157 3.26 5.63 1.44
N ASP A 158 4.11 6.06 0.51
CA ASP A 158 3.77 6.19 -0.90
C ASP A 158 3.68 4.84 -1.62
N GLY A 159 3.39 4.89 -2.92
CA GLY A 159 3.28 3.70 -3.76
C GLY A 159 4.57 2.86 -3.84
N TRP A 160 5.73 3.44 -3.50
CA TRP A 160 7.03 2.76 -3.45
C TRP A 160 7.46 2.37 -2.03
N LYS A 161 6.53 2.45 -1.06
CA LYS A 161 6.76 2.11 0.35
C LYS A 161 7.79 3.02 1.02
N ARG A 162 7.78 4.30 0.66
CA ARG A 162 8.58 5.35 1.30
C ARG A 162 7.69 6.26 2.12
N ASP A 163 8.14 6.65 3.30
CA ASP A 163 7.37 7.50 4.20
C ASP A 163 7.20 8.90 3.60
N TYR A 164 5.98 9.45 3.66
CA TYR A 164 5.73 10.84 3.31
C TYR A 164 6.34 11.77 4.35
N LEU A 165 6.89 12.91 3.90
CA LEU A 165 7.33 13.99 4.77
C LEU A 165 6.38 15.17 4.71
N LEU A 166 6.16 15.80 5.87
CA LEU A 166 5.51 17.10 5.98
C LEU A 166 6.58 18.12 6.37
N ALA A 167 6.93 19.00 5.44
CA ALA A 167 7.94 20.04 5.68
C ALA A 167 7.28 21.43 5.72
N ASP A 168 7.81 22.29 6.60
CA ASP A 168 7.54 23.73 6.61
C ASP A 168 8.44 24.42 5.58
N VAL A 169 7.83 25.26 4.75
CA VAL A 169 8.34 25.67 3.44
C VAL A 169 8.19 27.19 3.34
N GLY A 170 8.92 27.89 4.20
CA GLY A 170 8.84 29.33 4.35
C GLY A 170 7.69 29.81 5.23
N THR A 171 7.18 31.03 5.00
CA THR A 171 6.24 31.66 5.94
C THR A 171 4.78 31.26 5.73
N ASP A 172 4.41 30.85 4.52
CA ASP A 172 3.02 30.75 4.10
C ASP A 172 2.65 29.39 3.50
N ASP A 173 3.60 28.48 3.26
CA ASP A 173 3.34 27.21 2.57
C ASP A 173 3.85 26.03 3.38
N ILE A 174 3.11 24.92 3.29
CA ILE A 174 3.50 23.62 3.85
C ILE A 174 3.43 22.62 2.71
N ARG A 175 4.36 21.67 2.66
CA ARG A 175 4.35 20.63 1.62
C ARG A 175 4.27 19.23 2.18
N ILE A 176 3.47 18.41 1.52
CA ILE A 176 3.51 16.95 1.60
C ILE A 176 4.45 16.47 0.51
N TRP A 177 5.39 15.61 0.85
CA TRP A 177 6.53 15.25 0.02
C TRP A 177 6.68 13.72 -0.04
N SER A 178 6.64 13.14 -1.22
CA SER A 178 7.04 11.75 -1.50
C SER A 178 8.37 11.76 -2.26
N ALA A 179 9.26 10.85 -1.85
CA ALA A 179 10.57 10.67 -2.48
C ALA A 179 10.50 9.92 -3.82
N GLY A 180 9.36 9.33 -4.15
CA GLY A 180 9.20 8.59 -5.40
C GLY A 180 10.06 7.31 -5.49
N PRO A 181 10.28 6.80 -6.71
CA PRO A 181 11.02 5.56 -6.96
C PRO A 181 12.45 5.53 -6.41
N ASP A 182 13.17 6.66 -6.44
CA ASP A 182 14.57 6.71 -6.00
C ASP A 182 14.72 6.68 -4.46
N GLY A 183 13.66 7.05 -3.73
CA GLY A 183 13.62 7.11 -2.28
C GLY A 183 14.50 8.22 -1.68
N GLY A 184 14.99 9.14 -2.50
CA GLY A 184 15.90 10.22 -2.14
C GLY A 184 15.27 11.60 -2.28
N PHE A 185 14.98 12.23 -1.13
CA PHE A 185 14.45 13.59 -1.07
C PHE A 185 15.45 14.63 -1.61
N GLY A 186 15.09 15.35 -2.68
CA GLY A 186 15.95 16.37 -3.28
C GLY A 186 15.94 17.69 -2.49
N THR A 187 17.11 18.24 -2.15
CA THR A 187 17.20 19.47 -1.33
C THR A 187 17.29 20.77 -2.15
N GLY A 188 17.32 20.68 -3.47
CA GLY A 188 17.65 21.76 -4.39
C GLY A 188 16.47 22.56 -4.95
N HIS A 189 15.47 22.88 -4.14
CA HIS A 189 14.27 23.56 -4.64
C HIS A 189 14.54 25.02 -5.04
N PRO A 190 13.81 25.56 -6.04
CA PRO A 190 13.91 26.97 -6.40
C PRO A 190 13.57 27.88 -5.22
N VAL A 191 14.44 28.85 -4.92
CA VAL A 191 14.21 29.83 -3.85
C VAL A 191 12.92 30.62 -4.12
N GLY A 192 11.99 30.61 -3.16
CA GLY A 192 10.69 31.27 -3.26
C GLY A 192 9.62 30.48 -4.00
N ASP A 193 9.92 29.25 -4.45
CA ASP A 193 8.96 28.31 -5.03
C ASP A 193 9.38 26.87 -4.67
N GLU A 194 9.37 26.61 -3.36
CA GLU A 194 9.75 25.33 -2.76
C GLU A 194 8.66 24.24 -2.94
N CYS A 195 7.58 24.60 -3.64
CA CYS A 195 6.49 23.73 -4.09
C CYS A 195 6.78 23.04 -5.43
N LYS A 196 8.00 23.15 -5.93
CA LYS A 196 8.47 22.50 -7.14
C LYS A 196 9.49 21.41 -6.82
N PRO A 197 9.55 20.35 -7.65
CA PRO A 197 10.61 19.34 -7.55
C PRO A 197 12.00 19.98 -7.53
N SER A 198 12.97 19.22 -7.02
CA SER A 198 14.36 19.67 -6.92
C SER A 198 14.88 20.13 -8.30
N ALA A 199 15.44 21.34 -8.33
CA ALA A 199 16.07 21.91 -9.53
C ALA A 199 17.61 21.73 -9.50
N ALA A 200 18.13 20.95 -8.56
CA ALA A 200 19.55 20.69 -8.47
C ALA A 200 20.07 19.81 -9.63
N THR A 201 21.38 19.87 -9.83
CA THR A 201 22.05 19.17 -10.94
C THR A 201 22.23 17.67 -10.67
N ASN A 202 22.22 17.25 -9.41
CA ASN A 202 22.17 15.84 -9.00
C ASN A 202 20.86 15.18 -9.46
N PRO A 203 20.82 13.84 -9.57
CA PRO A 203 19.59 13.13 -9.94
C PRO A 203 18.55 13.11 -8.81
N GLU A 204 18.97 13.31 -7.55
CA GLU A 204 18.13 13.21 -6.35
C GLU A 204 16.93 14.17 -6.36
N GLY A 205 15.74 13.60 -6.14
CA GLY A 205 14.48 14.31 -5.99
C GLY A 205 13.95 15.00 -7.24
N LYS A 206 14.36 14.53 -8.42
CA LYS A 206 13.74 14.91 -9.71
C LYS A 206 12.43 14.20 -9.96
N ASP A 207 12.26 13.05 -9.34
CA ASP A 207 11.10 12.19 -9.32
C ASP A 207 10.19 12.45 -8.10
N ASP A 208 10.61 13.32 -7.18
CA ASP A 208 9.82 13.75 -6.04
C ASP A 208 8.43 14.25 -6.44
N LEU A 209 7.42 13.79 -5.72
CA LEU A 209 6.08 14.34 -5.78
C LEU A 209 5.88 15.31 -4.62
N ILE A 210 5.49 16.54 -4.95
CA ILE A 210 5.28 17.62 -3.99
C ILE A 210 3.86 18.15 -4.12
N LEU A 211 3.15 18.16 -3.00
CA LEU A 211 1.83 18.77 -2.88
C LEU A 211 1.86 19.86 -1.81
N CYS A 212 1.73 21.11 -2.25
CA CYS A 212 1.70 22.26 -1.35
C CYS A 212 0.30 22.65 -0.88
N LEU A 213 0.25 23.10 0.37
CA LEU A 213 -0.91 23.62 1.08
C LEU A 213 -0.60 25.05 1.51
N LYS A 214 -1.55 25.97 1.27
CA LYS A 214 -1.43 27.36 1.71
C LYS A 214 -1.79 27.49 3.19
N ARG A 215 -0.98 28.21 3.95
CA ARG A 215 -1.22 28.57 5.35
C ARG A 215 -2.35 29.58 5.51
#